data_AF-A0A0B8QJP0-F1
#
_entry.id   AF-A0A0B8QJP0-F1
#
_cell.length_a   1.000
_cell.length_b   1.000
_cell.length_c   1.000
_cell.angle_alpha   90.00
_cell.angle_beta   90.00
_cell.angle_gamma   90.00
#
_symmetry.space_group_name_H-M   'P 1'
#
loop_
_entity.id
_entity.type
_entity.pdbx_description
1 polymer ?
#
loop_
_entity_poly.entity_id
_entity_poly.type
_entity_poly.pdbx_seq_one_letter_code
_entity_poly.pdbx_strand_id
1 'polypeptide(L)' 'MEANLPRQVYCRMPVVVSGKGSNKLTQELVKGSNIQVSGFVTYQTSRNGSGKMVLHADNITQI' A
#
# COMPACT_ATOMS: atom_id res chain seq x y z
N MET A 1 15.21 -12.23 -2.71
CA MET A 1 16.63 -12.34 -3.09
C MET A 1 16.78 -11.80 -4.50
N GLU A 2 17.83 -11.04 -4.74
CA GLU A 2 18.20 -10.61 -6.09
C GLU A 2 19.56 -11.24 -6.39
N ALA A 3 19.68 -11.97 -7.50
CA ALA A 3 20.87 -12.77 -7.81
C ALA A 3 21.31 -13.69 -6.64
N ASN A 4 20.37 -14.34 -5.95
CA ASN A 4 20.61 -15.23 -4.79
C ASN A 4 21.30 -14.57 -3.58
N LEU A 5 21.28 -13.24 -3.50
CA LEU A 5 21.76 -12.51 -2.33
C LEU A 5 20.61 -11.79 -1.63
N PRO A 6 20.64 -11.68 -0.29
CA PRO A 6 19.69 -10.85 0.43
C PRO A 6 19.93 -9.39 0.05
N ARG A 7 18.86 -8.69 -0.30
CA ARG A 7 18.86 -7.24 -0.48
C ARG A 7 17.86 -6.61 0.46
N GLN A 8 18.30 -5.55 1.13
CA GLN A 8 17.40 -4.69 1.87
C GLN A 8 16.60 -3.88 0.86
N VAL A 9 15.29 -3.83 1.07
CA VAL A 9 14.36 -3.04 0.27
C VAL A 9 13.62 -2.11 1.21
N TYR A 10 13.58 -0.83 0.85
CA TYR A 10 12.81 0.17 1.54
C TYR A 10 12.02 0.96 0.51
N CYS A 11 10.72 1.13 0.74
CA CYS A 11 9.88 1.97 -0.09
C CYS A 11 8.79 2.65 0.73
N ARG A 12 8.32 3.79 0.22
CA ARG A 12 7.08 4.41 0.67
C ARG A 12 6.03 4.16 -0.39
N MET A 13 5.16 3.19 -0.15
CA MET A 13 4.08 2.83 -1.06
C MET A 13 2.83 3.65 -0.74
N PRO A 14 2.32 4.47 -1.67
CA PRO A 14 0.97 5.04 -1.54
C PRO A 14 -0.06 3.90 -1.57
N VAL A 15 -0.90 3.84 -0.55
CA VAL A 15 -1.98 2.86 -0.44
C VAL A 15 -3.32 3.59 -0.45
N VAL A 16 -4.28 3.06 -1.21
CA VAL A 16 -5.65 3.58 -1.28
C VAL A 16 -6.62 2.46 -0.95
N VAL A 17 -7.58 2.72 -0.07
CA VAL A 17 -8.75 1.87 0.18
C VAL A 17 -9.96 2.61 -0.37
N SER A 18 -10.84 1.92 -1.09
CA SER A 18 -12.04 2.52 -1.67
C SER A 18 -13.22 1.55 -1.66
N GLY A 19 -14.42 2.06 -1.94
CA GLY A 19 -15.63 1.26 -2.00
C GLY A 19 -16.33 1.05 -0.65
N LYS A 20 -17.45 0.33 -0.68
CA LYS A 20 -18.24 0.01 0.51
C LYS A 20 -17.43 -0.93 1.40
N GLY A 21 -17.34 -0.62 2.70
CA GLY A 21 -16.55 -1.39 3.67
C GLY A 21 -15.14 -0.85 3.92
N SER A 22 -14.70 0.20 3.20
CA SER A 22 -13.42 0.86 3.45
C SER A 22 -13.23 1.27 4.90
N ASN A 23 -14.27 1.85 5.53
CA ASN A 23 -14.25 2.24 6.93
C ASN A 23 -13.92 1.06 7.86
N LYS A 24 -14.43 -0.15 7.57
CA LYS A 24 -14.14 -1.34 8.38
C LYS A 24 -12.67 -1.77 8.26
N LEU A 25 -12.06 -1.60 7.10
CA LEU A 25 -10.65 -1.90 6.86
C LEU A 25 -9.72 -0.86 7.50
N THR A 26 -10.17 0.38 7.72
CA THR A 26 -9.32 1.48 8.16
C THR A 26 -9.60 2.00 9.58
N GLN A 27 -10.68 1.57 10.23
CA GLN A 27 -11.14 2.10 11.52
C GLN A 27 -10.11 2.06 12.65
N GLU A 28 -9.24 1.05 12.65
CA GLU A 28 -8.22 0.83 13.70
C GLU A 28 -6.84 1.38 13.29
N LEU A 29 -6.70 1.92 12.09
CA LEU A 29 -5.43 2.42 11.59
C LEU A 29 -5.09 3.78 12.20
N VAL A 30 -3.91 3.86 12.80
CA VAL A 30 -3.34 5.09 13.33
C VAL A 30 -1.90 5.26 12.84
N LYS A 31 -1.35 6.46 12.98
CA LYS A 31 0.05 6.71 12.61
C LYS A 31 0.96 5.82 13.46
N GLY A 32 1.80 5.03 12.81
CA GLY A 32 2.72 4.10 13.47
C GLY A 32 2.19 2.66 13.58
N SER A 33 0.95 2.38 13.16
CA SER A 33 0.47 1.00 13.05
C SER A 33 1.40 0.16 12.17
N ASN A 34 1.78 -1.02 12.68
CA ASN A 34 2.48 -2.03 11.90
C ASN A 34 1.44 -2.92 11.22
N ILE A 35 1.45 -2.93 9.89
CA ILE A 35 0.40 -3.58 9.10
C ILE A 35 0.99 -4.30 7.89
N GLN A 36 0.30 -5.35 7.48
CA GLN A 36 0.43 -5.96 6.16
C GLN A 36 -0.76 -5.54 5.31
N VAL A 37 -0.48 -5.15 4.07
CA VAL A 37 -1.49 -4.73 3.09
C VAL A 37 -1.39 -5.62 1.86
N SER A 38 -2.52 -6.14 1.40
CA SER A 38 -2.64 -6.85 0.12
C SER A 38 -3.59 -6.13 -0.83
N GLY A 39 -3.47 -6.46 -2.11
CA GLY A 39 -4.33 -5.92 -3.16
C GLY A 39 -3.60 -5.91 -4.50
N PHE A 40 -3.94 -4.95 -5.36
CA PHE A 40 -3.34 -4.81 -6.69
C PHE A 40 -2.65 -3.46 -6.88
N VAL A 41 -1.56 -3.46 -7.64
CA VAL A 41 -0.78 -2.26 -7.92
C VAL A 41 -1.21 -1.65 -9.25
N THR A 42 -1.34 -0.33 -9.27
CA THR A 42 -1.64 0.45 -10.48
C THR A 42 -0.65 1.58 -10.66
N TYR A 43 -0.45 1.99 -11.92
CA TYR A 43 0.24 3.23 -12.23
C TYR A 43 -0.80 4.34 -12.42
N GLN A 44 -0.62 5.46 -11.73
CA GLN A 44 -1.52 6.60 -11.80
C GLN A 44 -0.74 7.88 -12.08
N THR A 45 -1.24 8.68 -13.01
CA THR A 45 -0.69 10.02 -13.27
C THR A 45 -1.23 10.99 -12.24
N SER A 46 -0.33 11.61 -11.48
CA SER A 46 -0.66 12.68 -10.54
C SER A 46 -1.00 13.98 -11.26
N ARG A 47 -1.59 14.95 -10.54
CA ARG A 47 -2.02 16.25 -11.09
C ARG A 47 -0.89 17.04 -11.74
N ASN A 48 0.34 16.87 -11.26
CA ASN A 48 1.55 17.47 -11.83
C ASN A 48 2.12 16.69 -13.03
N GLY A 49 1.40 15.68 -13.56
CA GLY A 49 1.85 14.84 -14.66
C GLY A 49 2.83 13.74 -14.27
N SER A 50 3.32 13.69 -13.02
CA SER A 50 4.24 12.62 -12.59
C SER A 50 3.47 11.34 -12.33
N GLY A 51 3.92 10.23 -12.88
CA GLY A 51 3.35 8.93 -12.56
C GLY A 51 3.82 8.39 -11.22
N LYS A 52 2.91 7.68 -10.54
CA LYS A 52 3.15 7.04 -9.25
C LYS A 52 2.54 5.65 -9.25
N MET A 53 3.23 4.72 -8.59
CA MET A 53 2.66 3.42 -8.25
C MET A 53 1.76 3.59 -7.03
N VAL A 54 0.57 2.99 -7.08
CA VAL A 54 -0.42 3.02 -6.00
C VAL A 54 -0.94 1.61 -5.77
N LEU A 55 -0.88 1.15 -4.53
CA LEU A 55 -1.49 -0.11 -4.09
C LEU A 55 -2.96 0.16 -3.72
N HIS A 56 -3.88 -0.45 -4.46
CA HIS A 56 -5.30 -0.48 -4.10
C HIS A 56 -5.53 -1.67 -3.19
N ALA A 57 -5.81 -1.39 -1.92
CA ALA A 57 -5.90 -2.40 -0.89
C ALA A 57 -7.27 -3.07 -0.85
N ASP A 58 -7.26 -4.40 -0.80
CA ASP A 58 -8.45 -5.25 -0.57
C ASP A 58 -8.50 -5.81 0.85
N ASN A 59 -7.35 -5.94 1.51
CA ASN A 59 -7.23 -6.45 2.86
C ASN A 59 -6.05 -5.80 3.61
N ILE A 60 -6.25 -5.55 4.90
CA ILE A 60 -5.29 -4.95 5.81
C ILE A 60 -5.32 -5.75 7.12
N THR A 61 -4.16 -6.21 7.57
CA THR A 61 -4.01 -6.95 8.83
C THR A 61 -2.95 -6.31 9.70
N GLN A 62 -3.18 -6.30 11.02
CA GLN A 62 -2.16 -5.88 11.99
C GLN A 62 -1.07 -6.96 12.11
N ILE A 63 0.18 -6.54 12.35
CA ILE A 63 1.34 -7.42 12.60
C ILE A 63 1.75 -7.32 14.07
#